data_AF-A0A502HVH9-F1
#
_entry.id   AF-A0A502HVH9-F1
#
_cell.length_a   1.000
_cell.length_b   1.000
_cell.length_c   1.000
_cell.angle_alpha   90.00
_cell.angle_beta   90.00
_cell.angle_gamma   90.00
#
_symmetry.space_group_name_H-M   'P 1'
#
loop_
_entity.id
_entity.type
_entity.pdbx_description
1 polymer ?
#
loop_
_entity_poly.entity_id
_entity_poly.type
_entity_poly.pdbx_seq_one_letter_code
_entity_poly.pdbx_strand_id
1 'polypeptide(L)' 'MLLAGCASAPPSPEPLLIATGCPAVVPCTLSATKPDKNGALLNDQEATENDWAQCAAQVDMVYQHQQSRAGKP' A
#
# COMPACT_ATOMS: atom_id res chain seq x y z
N MET A 1 -57.97 4.82 -2.93
CA MET A 1 -56.86 4.90 -3.90
C MET A 1 -55.59 5.26 -3.14
N LEU A 2 -54.70 4.29 -2.91
CA LEU A 2 -53.36 4.53 -2.37
C LEU A 2 -52.39 4.53 -3.55
N LEU A 3 -51.60 5.60 -3.72
CA LEU A 3 -50.58 5.66 -4.77
C LEU A 3 -49.49 4.61 -4.46
N ALA A 4 -49.26 3.70 -5.41
CA ALA A 4 -48.27 2.62 -5.36
C ALA A 4 -46.82 3.13 -5.53
N GLY A 5 -46.44 4.20 -4.83
CA GLY A 5 -45.22 4.96 -5.11
C GLY A 5 -44.19 5.04 -3.97
N CYS A 6 -44.50 4.58 -2.76
CA CYS A 6 -43.59 4.74 -1.62
C CYS A 6 -43.14 3.38 -1.07
N ALA A 7 -42.28 2.70 -1.82
CA ALA A 7 -41.40 1.68 -1.23
C ALA A 7 -40.02 2.32 -1.02
N SER A 8 -39.42 2.12 0.15
CA SER A 8 -38.06 2.56 0.42
C SER A 8 -37.12 1.92 -0.61
N ALA A 9 -36.49 2.73 -1.45
CA ALA A 9 -35.46 2.26 -2.35
C ALA A 9 -34.28 1.71 -1.51
N PRO A 10 -33.58 0.67 -1.99
CA PRO A 10 -32.33 0.24 -1.37
C PRO A 10 -31.36 1.43 -1.27
N PRO A 11 -30.59 1.53 -0.17
CA PRO A 11 -29.58 2.57 -0.06
C PRO A 11 -28.58 2.49 -1.23
N SER A 12 -28.16 3.66 -1.72
CA SER A 12 -27.17 3.74 -2.79
C SER A 12 -25.86 3.05 -2.35
N PRO A 13 -25.17 2.32 -3.24
CA PRO A 13 -23.84 1.81 -2.95
C PRO A 13 -22.88 2.96 -2.61
N GLU A 14 -21.89 2.66 -1.78
CA GLU A 14 -20.90 3.62 -1.31
C GLU A 14 -20.02 4.11 -2.47
N PRO A 15 -19.71 5.42 -2.55
CA PRO A 15 -18.82 5.93 -3.59
C PRO A 15 -17.41 5.33 -3.47
N LEU A 16 -16.87 4.86 -4.59
CA LEU A 16 -15.46 4.47 -4.67
C LEU A 16 -14.58 5.72 -4.63
N LEU A 17 -13.77 5.86 -3.59
CA LEU A 17 -12.79 6.94 -3.48
C LEU A 17 -11.60 6.65 -4.41
N ILE A 18 -11.41 7.51 -5.41
CA ILE A 18 -10.22 7.51 -6.26
C ILE A 18 -9.18 8.41 -5.58
N ALA A 19 -8.14 7.82 -4.99
CA ALA A 19 -7.00 8.58 -4.49
C ALA A 19 -6.15 9.05 -5.69
N THR A 20 -6.18 10.35 -5.99
CA THR A 20 -5.34 10.95 -7.04
C THR A 20 -3.98 11.34 -6.47
N GLY A 21 -2.90 10.75 -7.00
CA GLY A 21 -1.52 11.10 -6.64
C GLY A 21 -0.59 9.89 -6.56
N CYS A 22 0.69 10.14 -6.31
CA CYS A 22 1.60 9.08 -5.90
C CYS A 22 1.34 8.73 -4.44
N PRO A 23 1.42 7.44 -4.05
CA PRO A 23 1.40 7.07 -2.64
C PRO A 23 2.51 7.81 -1.89
N ALA A 24 2.25 8.15 -0.63
CA ALA A 24 3.21 8.85 0.21
C ALA A 24 4.50 8.03 0.33
N VAL A 25 5.64 8.65 0.08
CA VAL A 25 6.95 8.04 0.34
C VAL A 25 7.18 8.10 1.83
N VAL A 26 7.31 6.93 2.45
CA VAL A 26 7.63 6.80 3.88
C VAL A 26 9.08 6.32 4.03
N PRO A 27 9.76 6.64 5.14
CA PRO A 27 11.07 6.05 5.41
C PRO A 27 10.99 4.53 5.46
N CYS A 28 11.97 3.86 4.85
CA CYS A 28 12.11 2.42 5.02
C CYS A 28 12.40 2.09 6.48
N THR A 29 11.75 1.05 6.99
CA THR A 29 11.95 0.56 8.36
C THR A 29 12.35 -0.90 8.31
N LEU A 30 13.26 -1.30 9.19
CA LEU A 30 13.53 -2.70 9.46
C LEU A 30 12.77 -3.10 10.72
N SER A 31 12.20 -4.30 10.69
CA SER A 31 11.58 -4.94 11.85
C SER A 31 12.63 -5.14 12.94
N ALA A 32 12.31 -4.71 14.15
CA ALA A 32 13.16 -4.97 15.30
C ALA A 32 13.09 -6.47 15.67
N THR A 33 14.24 -7.12 15.74
CA THR A 33 14.33 -8.56 16.04
C THR A 33 15.23 -8.82 17.25
N LYS A 34 15.01 -9.97 17.92
CA LYS A 34 15.80 -10.41 19.07
C LYS A 34 15.76 -11.95 19.14
N PRO A 35 16.48 -12.65 18.25
CA PRO A 35 16.43 -14.10 18.21
C PRO A 35 17.11 -14.70 19.45
N ASP A 36 16.47 -15.71 20.04
CA ASP A 36 16.98 -16.46 21.20
C ASP A 36 17.56 -17.83 20.83
N LYS A 37 17.34 -18.27 19.57
CA LYS A 37 17.81 -19.54 19.01
C LYS A 37 18.04 -19.41 17.51
N ASN A 38 18.85 -20.31 16.95
CA ASN A 38 19.21 -20.28 15.53
C ASN A 38 17.99 -20.36 14.60
N GLY A 39 16.97 -21.15 14.95
CA GLY A 39 15.74 -21.18 14.16
C GLY A 39 15.00 -19.83 14.12
N ALA A 40 15.02 -19.07 15.23
CA ALA A 40 14.46 -17.72 15.24
C ALA A 40 15.34 -16.75 14.44
N LEU A 41 16.67 -16.90 14.51
CA LEU A 41 17.60 -16.11 13.70
C LEU A 41 17.36 -16.28 12.20
N LEU A 42 17.08 -17.49 11.73
CA LEU A 42 16.75 -17.74 10.33
C LEU A 42 15.45 -17.04 9.91
N ASN A 43 14.41 -17.10 10.74
CA ASN A 43 13.17 -16.38 10.48
C ASN A 43 13.39 -14.85 10.47
N ASP A 44 14.22 -14.34 11.37
CA ASP A 44 14.55 -12.92 11.45
C ASP A 44 15.38 -12.46 10.23
N GLN A 45 16.20 -13.34 9.66
CA GLN A 45 16.89 -13.10 8.40
C GLN A 45 15.87 -12.95 7.25
N GLU A 46 14.93 -13.88 7.12
CA GLU A 46 13.87 -13.80 6.10
C GLU A 46 13.04 -12.51 6.25
N ALA A 47 12.70 -12.13 7.49
CA ALA A 47 11.99 -10.88 7.76
C ALA A 47 12.81 -9.65 7.33
N THR A 48 14.11 -9.64 7.62
CA THR A 48 15.01 -8.56 7.23
C THR A 48 15.14 -8.44 5.71
N GLU A 49 15.29 -9.57 5.02
CA GLU A 49 15.35 -9.61 3.54
C GLU A 49 14.05 -9.10 2.91
N ASN A 50 12.90 -9.47 3.50
CA ASN A 50 11.60 -8.98 3.05
C ASN A 50 11.41 -7.47 3.27
N ASP A 51 11.86 -6.93 4.41
CA ASP A 51 11.80 -5.48 4.67
C ASP A 51 12.67 -4.69 3.67
N TRP A 52 13.85 -5.22 3.33
CA TRP A 52 14.69 -4.65 2.27
C TRP A 52 14.04 -4.72 0.89
N ALA A 53 13.40 -5.84 0.55
CA ALA A 53 12.69 -5.99 -0.72
C ALA A 53 11.55 -4.97 -0.85
N GLN A 54 10.77 -4.76 0.22
CA GLN A 54 9.73 -3.73 0.25
C GLN A 54 10.30 -2.32 0.10
N CYS A 55 11.42 -2.02 0.78
CA CYS A 55 12.10 -0.74 0.64
C CYS A 55 12.56 -0.49 -0.81
N ALA A 56 13.22 -1.48 -1.42
CA ALA A 56 13.68 -1.38 -2.81
C ALA A 56 12.52 -1.11 -3.78
N ALA A 57 11.40 -1.80 -3.61
CA ALA A 57 10.20 -1.59 -4.42
C ALA A 57 9.65 -0.14 -4.31
N GLN A 58 9.71 0.47 -3.12
CA GLN A 58 9.32 1.88 -2.95
C GLN A 58 10.28 2.82 -3.68
N VAL A 59 11.59 2.59 -3.57
CA VAL A 59 12.61 3.40 -4.25
C VAL A 59 12.46 3.29 -5.77
N ASP A 60 12.28 2.09 -6.29
CA ASP A 60 12.08 1.84 -7.72
C ASP A 60 10.84 2.58 -8.23
N MET A 61 9.72 2.52 -7.52
CA MET A 61 8.50 3.23 -7.88
C MET A 61 8.72 4.75 -7.95
N VAL A 62 9.42 5.33 -6.96
CA VAL A 62 9.75 6.76 -6.94
C VAL A 62 10.66 7.13 -8.10
N TYR A 63 11.71 6.33 -8.34
CA TYR A 63 12.65 6.55 -9.44
C TYR A 63 11.93 6.51 -10.79
N GLN A 64 11.14 5.47 -11.07
CA GLN A 64 10.39 5.35 -12.32
C GLN A 64 9.41 6.51 -12.53
N HIS A 65 8.74 6.93 -11.45
CA HIS A 65 7.88 8.11 -11.52
C HIS A 65 8.66 9.36 -11.91
N GLN A 66 9.82 9.61 -11.29
CA GLN A 66 10.66 10.77 -11.62
C GLN A 66 11.15 10.72 -13.07
N GLN A 67 11.63 9.56 -13.54
CA GLN A 67 12.10 9.38 -14.91
C GLN A 67 10.99 9.63 -15.94
N SER A 68 9.77 9.14 -15.68
CA SER A 68 8.61 9.38 -16.55
C SER A 68 8.22 10.86 -16.70
N ARG A 69 8.57 11.69 -15.71
CA ARG A 69 8.29 13.12 -15.70
C ARG A 69 9.43 13.96 -16.25
N ALA A 70 10.67 13.49 -16.11
CA ALA A 70 11.86 14.19 -16.62
C ALA A 70 11.87 14.34 -18.15
N GLY A 71 11.14 13.49 -18.89
CA GLY A 71 10.99 13.57 -20.35
C GLY A 71 9.72 14.28 -20.85
N LYS A 72 8.91 14.88 -19.96
CA LYS A 72 7.65 15.55 -20.33
C LYS A 72 7.89 17.07 -20.39
N PRO A 73 7.61 17.75 -21.52
CA PRO A 73 7.75 19.21 -21.63
C PRO A 73 6.82 19.96 -20.68
#